data_AF-A0A0N4VZC2-F1
#
_entry.id   AF-A0A0N4VZC2-F1
#
_cell.length_a   1.000
_cell.length_b   1.000
_cell.length_c   1.000
_cell.angle_alpha   90.00
_cell.angle_beta   90.00
_cell.angle_gamma   90.00
#
_symmetry.space_group_name_H-M   'P 1'
#
loop_
_entity.id
_entity.type
_entity.pdbx_description
1 polymer ?
#
loop_
_entity_poly.entity_id
_entity_poly.type
_entity_poly.pdbx_seq_one_letter_code
_entity_poly.pdbx_strand_id
1 'polypeptide(L)' 'MHGLNDALDVLRQYIPITAQHQKLSKIETLRLARNYILALQRILQTGQPPSPLEYAHQLSIGLSQTTTNMLATLLQVIKH' A
#
# COMPACT_ATOMS: atom_id res chain seq x y z
N MET A 1 26.88 -1.85 2.07
CA MET A 1 25.64 -1.14 1.63
C MET A 1 24.45 -2.11 1.42
N HIS A 2 24.31 -3.20 2.21
CA HIS A 2 23.24 -4.19 2.01
C HIS A 2 22.06 -4.04 2.98
N GLY A 3 22.31 -3.74 4.27
CA GLY A 3 21.25 -3.71 5.29
C GLY A 3 20.06 -2.79 5.02
N LEU A 4 20.24 -1.63 4.38
CA LEU A 4 19.11 -0.75 4.03
C LEU A 4 18.20 -1.36 2.96
N ASN A 5 18.78 -2.01 1.95
CA ASN A 5 17.99 -2.67 0.90
C ASN A 5 17.30 -3.91 1.46
N ASP A 6 17.97 -4.66 2.32
CA ASP A 6 17.42 -5.84 2.99
C ASP A 6 16.23 -5.46 3.88
N ALA A 7 16.37 -4.41 4.71
CA ALA A 7 15.28 -3.88 5.52
C ALA A 7 14.09 -3.42 4.68
N LEU A 8 14.36 -2.83 3.52
CA LEU A 8 13.31 -2.38 2.61
C LEU A 8 12.61 -3.56 1.91
N ASP A 9 13.33 -4.64 1.62
CA ASP A 9 12.75 -5.87 1.08
C ASP A 9 11.93 -6.63 2.12
N VAL A 10 12.36 -6.64 3.39
CA VAL A 10 11.52 -7.09 4.51
C VAL A 10 10.26 -6.24 4.61
N LEU A 11 10.39 -4.91 4.56
CA LEU A 11 9.23 -4.01 4.62
C LEU A 11 8.20 -4.34 3.53
N ARG A 12 8.66 -4.58 2.29
CA ARG A 12 7.79 -4.94 1.16
C ARG A 12 6.86 -6.10 1.49
N GLN A 13 7.35 -7.14 2.17
CA GLN A 13 6.56 -8.33 2.52
C GLN A 13 5.32 -8.02 3.38
N TYR A 14 5.32 -6.90 4.11
CA TYR A 14 4.22 -6.50 4.98
C TYR A 14 3.28 -5.47 4.35
N ILE A 15 3.58 -4.95 3.17
CA ILE A 15 2.75 -3.94 2.50
C ILE A 15 1.76 -4.62 1.53
N PRO A 16 0.48 -4.20 1.47
CA PRO A 16 -0.62 -4.92 0.80
C PRO A 16 -0.57 -5.12 -0.74
N ILE A 17 0.60 -5.22 -1.37
CA ILE A 17 0.72 -5.24 -2.84
C ILE A 17 1.89 -6.11 -3.35
N THR A 18 2.99 -6.20 -2.59
CA THR A 18 4.28 -6.56 -3.19
C THR A 18 4.49 -8.07 -3.40
N ALA A 19 3.62 -8.91 -2.83
CA ALA A 19 3.78 -10.37 -2.92
C ALA A 19 3.53 -10.91 -4.34
N GLN A 20 2.80 -10.19 -5.20
CA GLN A 20 2.36 -10.73 -6.49
C GLN A 20 2.68 -9.88 -7.71
N HIS A 21 2.90 -8.57 -7.57
CA HIS A 21 3.25 -7.75 -8.74
C HIS A 21 4.38 -6.78 -8.41
N GLN A 22 5.37 -6.76 -9.31
CA GLN A 22 6.50 -5.86 -9.47
C GLN A 22 7.02 -5.11 -8.22
N LYS A 23 8.33 -5.23 -7.98
CA LYS A 23 9.04 -4.51 -6.92
C LYS A 23 8.83 -2.99 -7.05
N LEU A 24 8.10 -2.39 -6.11
CA LEU A 24 7.92 -0.94 -6.02
C LEU A 24 9.27 -0.24 -5.81
N SER A 25 9.38 0.99 -6.33
CA SER A 25 10.51 1.88 -6.06
C SER A 25 10.67 2.13 -4.55
N LYS A 26 11.87 2.57 -4.11
CA LYS A 26 12.12 2.79 -2.67
C LYS A 26 11.16 3.83 -2.08
N ILE A 27 10.93 4.92 -2.81
CA ILE A 27 10.04 6.00 -2.37
C ILE A 27 8.58 5.53 -2.31
N GLU A 28 8.11 4.78 -3.31
CA GLU A 28 6.73 4.26 -3.30
C GLU A 28 6.52 3.21 -2.20
N THR A 29 7.53 2.36 -1.96
CA THR A 29 7.52 1.41 -0.85
C THR A 29 7.31 2.13 0.49
N LEU A 30 8.09 3.21 0.73
CA LEU A 30 7.99 3.97 1.98
C LEU A 30 6.67 4.74 2.09
N ARG A 31 6.20 5.37 1.01
CA ARG A 31 4.91 6.09 0.99
C ARG A 31 3.74 5.15 1.27
N LEU A 32 3.72 4.02 0.59
CA LEU A 32 2.68 3.02 0.76
C LEU A 32 2.70 2.41 2.17
N ALA A 33 3.89 2.09 2.71
CA ALA A 33 4.01 1.62 4.08
C ALA A 33 3.46 2.62 5.10
N ARG A 34 3.80 3.91 4.95
CA ARG A 34 3.25 4.98 5.79
C ARG A 34 1.72 5.03 5.70
N ASN A 35 1.18 5.00 4.49
CA ASN A 35 -0.27 5.04 4.27
C ASN A 35 -0.96 3.81 4.89
N TYR A 36 -0.35 2.64 4.77
CA TYR A 36 -0.87 1.41 5.36
C TYR A 36 -0.90 1.47 6.90
N ILE A 37 0.15 1.98 7.54
CA ILE A 37 0.17 2.21 8.99
C ILE A 37 -0.99 3.11 9.41
N LEU A 38 -1.23 4.22 8.70
CA LEU A 38 -2.34 5.13 9.00
C LEU A 38 -3.71 4.45 8.84
N ALA A 39 -3.88 3.62 7.81
CA ALA A 39 -5.11 2.86 7.60
C ALA A 39 -5.35 1.86 8.75
N LEU A 40 -4.31 1.12 9.17
CA LEU A 40 -4.37 0.20 10.31
C LEU A 40 -4.69 0.93 11.62
N GLN A 41 -4.06 2.09 11.86
CA GLN A 41 -4.36 2.92 13.03
C GLN A 41 -5.82 3.35 13.06
N ARG A 42 -6.37 3.78 11.91
CA ARG A 42 -7.79 4.14 11.80
C ARG A 42 -8.69 2.96 12.12
N ILE A 43 -8.40 1.77 11.60
CA ILE A 43 -9.15 0.53 11.88
C ILE A 43 -9.16 0.21 13.38
N LEU A 44 -7.99 0.32 14.04
CA LEU A 44 -7.88 0.09 15.48
C LEU A 44 -8.67 1.12 16.30
N GLN A 45 -8.70 2.38 15.87
CA GLN A 45 -9.41 3.46 16.57
C GLN A 45 -10.93 3.38 16.41
N THR A 46 -11.42 3.05 15.21
CA THR A 46 -12.86 3.01 14.92
C THR A 46 -13.47 1.64 15.21
N GLY A 47 -12.65 0.59 15.31
CA GLY A 47 -13.11 -0.80 15.35
C GLY A 47 -13.84 -1.24 14.09
N GLN A 48 -13.72 -0.49 12.98
CA GLN A 48 -14.44 -0.72 11.74
C GLN A 48 -13.48 -0.69 10.54
N PRO A 49 -13.56 -1.68 9.63
CA PRO A 49 -12.76 -1.67 8.40
C PRO A 49 -13.24 -0.55 7.46
N PRO A 50 -12.33 0.14 6.73
CA PRO A 50 -12.73 1.06 5.66
C PRO A 50 -13.41 0.31 4.52
N SER A 51 -14.27 1.00 3.76
CA SER A 51 -14.77 0.45 2.49
C SER A 51 -13.61 0.23 1.51
N PRO A 52 -13.74 -0.67 0.51
CA PRO A 52 -12.68 -0.92 -0.46
C PRO A 52 -12.20 0.35 -1.19
N LEU A 53 -13.12 1.27 -1.51
CA LEU A 53 -12.81 2.55 -2.14
C LEU A 53 -12.02 3.48 -1.21
N GLU A 54 -12.45 3.62 0.05
CA GLU A 54 -11.72 4.42 1.04
C GLU A 54 -10.33 3.86 1.29
N TYR A 55 -10.21 2.54 1.37
CA TYR A 55 -8.93 1.87 1.59
C TYR A 55 -7.98 2.07 0.40
N ALA A 56 -8.49 1.90 -0.83
CA ALA A 56 -7.72 2.18 -2.05
C ALA A 56 -7.25 3.63 -2.11
N HIS A 57 -8.15 4.58 -1.81
CA HIS A 57 -7.83 5.99 -1.78
C HIS A 57 -6.73 6.28 -0.76
N GLN A 58 -6.90 5.82 0.48
CA GLN A 58 -5.92 6.02 1.56
C GLN A 58 -4.55 5.45 1.20
N LEU A 59 -4.49 4.25 0.64
CA LEU A 59 -3.23 3.61 0.23
C LEU A 59 -2.55 4.36 -0.92
N SER A 60 -3.32 4.91 -1.87
CA SER A 60 -2.80 5.57 -3.08
C SER A 60 -2.19 6.96 -2.88
N ILE A 61 -2.37 7.59 -1.71
CA ILE A 61 -1.96 8.98 -1.48
C ILE A 61 -0.47 9.17 -1.78
N GLY A 62 -0.17 10.02 -2.76
CA GLY A 62 1.20 10.38 -3.15
C GLY A 62 1.96 9.28 -3.91
N LEU A 63 1.27 8.23 -4.38
CA LEU A 63 1.86 7.22 -5.26
C LEU A 63 1.75 7.64 -6.73
N SER A 64 2.51 6.96 -7.60
CA SER A 64 2.37 7.18 -9.04
C SER A 64 1.01 6.71 -9.55
N GLN A 65 0.60 7.20 -10.72
CA GLN A 65 -0.63 6.75 -11.37
C GLN A 65 -0.59 5.24 -11.66
N THR A 66 0.55 4.70 -12.08
CA THR A 66 0.74 3.27 -12.31
C THR A 66 0.46 2.46 -11.04
N THR A 67 1.05 2.85 -9.91
CA THR A 67 0.84 2.17 -8.62
C THR A 67 -0.58 2.35 -8.11
N THR A 68 -1.19 3.51 -8.36
CA THR A 68 -2.59 3.80 -7.98
C THR A 68 -3.57 2.92 -8.76
N ASN A 69 -3.38 2.78 -10.08
CA ASN A 69 -4.19 1.90 -10.91
C ASN A 69 -4.06 0.45 -10.48
N MET A 70 -2.85 0.01 -10.16
CA MET A 70 -2.60 -1.33 -9.67
C MET A 70 -3.34 -1.61 -8.34
N LEU A 71 -3.33 -0.66 -7.40
CA LEU A 71 -4.11 -0.73 -6.17
C LEU A 71 -5.62 -0.84 -6.43
N ALA A 72 -6.12 -0.02 -7.36
CA ALA A 72 -7.54 -0.02 -7.71
C ALA A 72 -7.98 -1.35 -8.30
N THR A 73 -7.15 -1.99 -9.12
CA THR A 73 -7.39 -3.34 -9.66
C THR A 73 -7.39 -4.39 -8.57
N LEU A 74 -6.39 -4.41 -7.68
CA LEU A 74 -6.31 -5.39 -6.60
C LEU A 74 -7.49 -5.32 -5.62
N LEU A 75 -7.96 -4.12 -5.34
CA LEU A 75 -9.06 -3.87 -4.43
C LEU A 75 -10.43 -3.95 -5.13
N GLN A 76 -10.47 -4.36 -6.41
CA GLN A 76 -11.68 -4.49 -7.24
C GLN A 76 -12.55 -3.21 -7.24
N VAL A 77 -11.92 -2.05 -7.10
CA VAL A 77 -12.61 -0.76 -7.07
C VAL A 77 -13.09 -0.36 -8.48
N ILE A 78 -12.44 -0.88 -9.51
CA ILE A 78 -12.88 -0.77 -10.90
C ILE A 78 -13.80 -1.96 -11.20
N LYS A 79 -15.11 -1.80 -10.99
CA LYS A 79 -16.11 -2.64 -11.65
C LYS A 79 -16.33 -2.09 -13.06
N HIS A 80 -16.48 -3.02 -14.02
CA HIS A 80 -16.71 -2.81 -15.46
C HIS A 80 -17.63 -1.64 -15.81
#